data_AF-A0A9W9RVQ0-F1
#
_entry.id   AF-A0A9W9RVQ0-F1
#
_cell.length_a   1.000
_cell.length_b   1.000
_cell.length_c   1.000
_cell.angle_alpha   90.00
_cell.angle_beta   90.00
_cell.angle_gamma   90.00
#
_symmetry.space_group_name_H-M   'P 1'
#
loop_
_entity.id
_entity.type
_entity.pdbx_description
1 polymer ?
#
loop_
_entity_poly.entity_id
_entity_poly.type
_entity_poly.pdbx_seq_one_letter_code
_entity_poly.pdbx_strand_id
1 'polypeptide(L)'
;MSKALKELGEQLFMSKLYTKLFQTQTAGKRIAPPQANDNKTKAQLRLDAGEVIGDWKNVYLQVNSQAQNEALAKFRKKNGTDAKLASGKINVNTPEKEQEEAAQALWNALASDAKKKLG
;
A
#
# COMPACT_ATOMS: atom_id res chain seq x y z
N MET A 1 -1.60 10.67 -12.45
CA MET A 1 -1.55 9.66 -11.36
C MET A 1 -2.95 9.05 -11.26
N SER A 2 -3.14 7.73 -11.16
CA SER A 2 -4.50 7.18 -11.06
C SER A 2 -5.18 7.72 -9.80
N LYS A 3 -6.48 8.06 -9.88
CA LYS A 3 -7.23 8.64 -8.76
C LYS A 3 -7.10 7.82 -7.47
N ALA A 4 -7.19 6.50 -7.60
CA ALA A 4 -7.04 5.53 -6.51
C ALA A 4 -5.66 5.57 -5.82
N LEU A 5 -4.58 5.72 -6.59
CA LEU A 5 -3.23 5.88 -6.02
C LEU A 5 -3.15 7.21 -5.27
N LYS A 6 -3.59 8.30 -5.89
CA LYS A 6 -3.55 9.63 -5.27
C LYS A 6 -4.31 9.65 -3.93
N GLU A 7 -5.53 9.12 -3.90
CA GLU A 7 -6.36 9.03 -2.68
C GLU A 7 -5.69 8.20 -1.57
N LEU A 8 -5.12 7.03 -1.92
CA LEU A 8 -4.44 6.20 -0.93
C LEU A 8 -3.17 6.86 -0.39
N GLY A 9 -2.39 7.53 -1.26
CA GLY A 9 -1.20 8.28 -0.86
C GLY A 9 -1.56 9.45 0.06
N GLU A 10 -2.54 10.27 -0.32
CA GLU A 10 -3.04 11.36 0.51
C GLU A 10 -3.47 10.86 1.90
N GLN A 11 -4.24 9.76 1.96
CA GLN A 11 -4.64 9.17 3.23
C GLN A 11 -3.45 8.63 4.04
N LEU A 12 -2.47 8.01 3.38
CA LEU A 12 -1.27 7.46 4.02
C LEU A 12 -0.47 8.55 4.75
N PHE A 13 -0.31 9.72 4.12
CA PHE A 13 0.50 10.82 4.64
C PHE A 13 -0.29 11.79 5.52
N MET A 14 -1.49 12.23 5.10
CA MET A 14 -2.31 13.18 5.88
C MET A 14 -2.76 12.60 7.22
N SER A 15 -3.06 11.30 7.27
CA SER A 15 -3.43 10.62 8.52
C SER A 15 -2.22 10.03 9.26
N LYS A 16 -0.99 10.32 8.84
CA LYS A 16 0.27 9.76 9.40
C LYS A 16 0.28 8.23 9.52
N LEU A 17 -0.47 7.53 8.67
CA LEU A 17 -0.52 6.07 8.66
C LEU A 17 0.80 5.46 8.20
N TYR A 18 1.65 6.23 7.50
CA TYR A 18 3.00 5.80 7.13
C TYR A 18 3.85 5.36 8.33
N THR A 19 3.62 5.91 9.52
CA THR A 19 4.33 5.49 10.76
C THR A 19 4.18 3.99 11.04
N LYS A 20 3.06 3.38 10.64
CA LYS A 20 2.82 1.93 10.76
C LYS A 20 3.78 1.09 9.89
N LEU A 21 4.39 1.68 8.85
CA LEU A 21 5.43 1.00 8.05
C LEU A 21 6.64 0.61 8.89
N PHE A 22 6.93 1.36 9.96
CA PHE A 22 8.09 1.18 10.83
C PHE A 22 7.77 0.36 12.08
N GLN A 23 6.49 0.23 12.45
CA GLN A 23 6.04 -0.56 13.61
C GLN A 23 6.12 -2.07 13.35
N THR A 24 6.48 -2.88 14.35
CA THR A 24 6.42 -4.35 14.23
C THR A 24 4.98 -4.82 14.02
N GLN A 25 4.74 -5.52 12.91
CA GLN A 25 3.42 -6.04 12.54
C GLN A 25 3.56 -7.45 11.99
N THR A 26 2.53 -8.28 12.18
CA THR A 26 2.42 -9.59 11.54
C THR A 26 2.35 -9.43 10.02
N ALA A 27 3.04 -10.29 9.27
CA ALA A 27 2.91 -10.33 7.83
C ALA A 27 1.44 -10.58 7.42
N GLY A 28 0.99 -9.91 6.36
CA GLY A 28 -0.40 -9.87 5.91
C GLY A 28 -1.27 -8.82 6.58
N LYS A 29 -0.79 -8.13 7.63
CA LYS A 29 -1.58 -7.09 8.31
C LYS A 29 -1.69 -5.82 7.48
N ARG A 30 -2.90 -5.28 7.38
CA ARG A 30 -3.16 -4.05 6.62
C ARG A 30 -2.56 -2.82 7.30
N ILE A 31 -1.76 -2.07 6.56
CA ILE A 31 -1.17 -0.79 6.98
C ILE A 31 -2.13 0.35 6.65
N ALA A 32 -2.60 0.39 5.40
CA ALA A 32 -3.53 1.40 4.92
C ALA A 32 -4.46 0.85 3.82
N PRO A 33 -5.65 1.42 3.64
CA PRO A 33 -6.33 2.28 4.60
C PRO A 33 -6.76 1.47 5.85
N PRO A 34 -7.13 2.12 6.96
CA PRO A 34 -7.69 1.43 8.13
C PRO A 34 -8.89 0.58 7.70
N GLN A 35 -9.07 -0.59 8.31
CA GLN A 35 -10.32 -1.33 8.15
C GLN A 35 -11.44 -0.48 8.76
N ALA A 36 -12.20 0.22 7.92
CA ALA A 36 -13.45 0.81 8.32
C ALA A 36 -14.52 -0.29 8.41
N ASN A 37 -15.32 -0.29 9.48
CA ASN A 37 -16.52 -1.14 9.59
C ASN A 37 -17.63 -0.69 8.62
N ASP A 38 -17.50 0.51 8.06
CA ASP A 38 -18.45 1.07 7.11
C ASP A 38 -18.03 0.82 5.67
N ASN A 39 -18.90 0.13 4.93
CA ASN A 39 -18.86 -0.10 3.48
C ASN A 39 -18.82 1.19 2.61
N LYS A 40 -18.70 2.38 3.21
CA LYS A 40 -18.74 3.68 2.53
C LYS A 40 -17.37 4.10 1.98
N THR A 41 -16.27 3.69 2.60
CA THR A 41 -14.93 4.00 2.10
C THR A 41 -14.45 2.86 1.22
N LYS A 42 -14.97 2.81 -0.03
CA LYS A 42 -14.60 1.80 -1.04
C LYS A 42 -13.19 2.05 -1.58
N ALA A 43 -12.20 1.90 -0.71
CA ALA A 43 -10.80 2.01 -1.07
C ALA A 43 -10.51 1.03 -2.19
N GLN A 44 -10.02 1.55 -3.30
CA GLN A 44 -9.74 0.75 -4.49
C GLN A 44 -8.45 -0.08 -4.32
N LEU A 45 -7.55 0.40 -3.46
CA LEU A 45 -6.23 -0.15 -3.21
C LEU A 45 -6.05 -0.34 -1.70
N ARG A 46 -5.17 -1.28 -1.33
CA ARG A 46 -4.71 -1.49 0.04
C ARG A 46 -3.21 -1.71 0.06
N LEU A 47 -2.60 -1.36 1.18
CA LEU A 47 -1.19 -1.50 1.46
C LEU A 47 -1.04 -2.39 2.70
N ASP A 48 -0.39 -3.53 2.53
CA ASP A 48 -0.27 -4.57 3.53
C ASP A 48 1.20 -4.78 3.92
N ALA A 49 1.44 -5.05 5.20
CA ALA A 49 2.73 -5.42 5.73
C ALA A 49 3.09 -6.83 5.26
N GLY A 50 4.29 -7.01 4.74
CA GLY A 50 4.87 -8.31 4.44
C GLY A 50 5.80 -8.78 5.54
N GLU A 51 6.54 -9.83 5.22
CA GLU A 51 7.56 -10.39 6.12
C GLU A 51 8.68 -9.39 6.40
N VAL A 52 9.20 -9.45 7.62
CA VAL A 52 10.41 -8.74 8.04
C VAL A 52 11.57 -9.70 7.93
N ILE A 53 12.58 -9.34 7.14
CA ILE A 53 13.81 -10.12 6.93
C ILE A 53 14.98 -9.22 7.34
N GLY A 54 15.59 -9.53 8.48
CA GLY A 54 16.54 -8.61 9.13
C GLY A 54 15.87 -7.28 9.45
N ASP A 55 16.49 -6.18 9.05
CA ASP A 55 15.97 -4.83 9.30
C ASP A 55 14.95 -4.36 8.24
N TRP A 56 14.66 -5.18 7.23
CA TRP A 56 13.84 -4.80 6.09
C TRP A 56 12.47 -5.46 6.14
N LYS A 57 11.42 -4.64 6.12
CA LYS A 57 10.04 -5.10 5.97
C LYS A 57 9.60 -5.01 4.52
N ASN A 58 9.07 -6.11 4.00
CA ASN A 58 8.37 -6.11 2.72
C ASN A 58 7.04 -5.36 2.84
N VAL A 59 6.68 -4.60 1.82
CA VAL A 59 5.41 -3.86 1.76
C VAL A 59 4.74 -4.16 0.43
N TYR A 60 3.45 -4.50 0.47
CA TYR A 60 2.71 -4.91 -0.71
C TYR A 60 1.55 -3.95 -0.98
N LEU A 61 1.53 -3.42 -2.21
CA LEU A 61 0.40 -2.67 -2.73
C LEU A 61 -0.49 -3.63 -3.54
N GLN A 62 -1.73 -3.76 -3.12
CA GLN A 62 -2.69 -4.72 -3.68
C GLN A 62 -4.00 -4.03 -4.09
N VAL A 63 -4.71 -4.67 -5.02
CA VAL A 63 -6.08 -4.29 -5.38
C VAL A 63 -7.02 -4.73 -4.27
N ASN A 64 -7.89 -3.85 -3.80
CA ASN A 64 -8.91 -4.24 -2.84
C ASN A 64 -10.00 -5.08 -3.54
N SER A 65 -10.59 -6.06 -2.84
CA SER A 65 -11.67 -6.88 -3.39
C SER A 65 -12.90 -6.05 -3.78
N GLN A 66 -13.12 -4.93 -3.09
CA GLN A 66 -14.19 -3.97 -3.32
C GLN A 66 -13.88 -2.93 -4.43
N ALA A 67 -12.73 -3.03 -5.12
CA ALA A 67 -12.39 -2.11 -6.19
C ALA A 67 -13.45 -2.15 -7.31
N GLN A 68 -13.96 -0.97 -7.67
CA GLN A 68 -14.97 -0.73 -8.70
C GLN A 68 -14.35 -0.17 -10.00
N ASN A 69 -13.10 0.29 -9.95
CA ASN A 69 -12.39 0.75 -11.14
C ASN A 69 -12.19 -0.41 -12.11
N GLU A 70 -12.54 -0.20 -13.38
CA GLU A 70 -12.52 -1.24 -14.40
C GLU A 70 -11.11 -1.82 -14.65
N ALA A 71 -10.06 -0.99 -14.65
CA ALA A 71 -8.69 -1.44 -14.83
C ALA A 71 -8.22 -2.30 -13.65
N LEU A 72 -8.55 -1.90 -12.42
CA LEU A 72 -8.26 -2.68 -11.22
C LEU A 72 -9.05 -3.99 -11.16
N ALA A 73 -10.32 -3.96 -11.57
CA ALA A 73 -11.17 -5.15 -11.65
C ALA A 73 -10.66 -6.13 -12.72
N LYS A 74 -10.24 -5.64 -13.89
CA LYS A 74 -9.59 -6.45 -14.95
C LYS A 74 -8.29 -7.06 -14.44
N PHE A 75 -7.43 -6.28 -13.77
CA PHE A 75 -6.20 -6.77 -13.17
C PHE A 75 -6.46 -7.89 -12.15
N ARG A 76 -7.44 -7.70 -11.24
CA ARG A 76 -7.82 -8.70 -10.24
C ARG A 76 -8.40 -9.97 -10.87
N LYS A 77 -9.25 -9.84 -11.90
CA LYS A 77 -9.77 -11.01 -12.64
C LYS A 77 -8.66 -11.82 -13.31
N LYS A 78 -7.64 -11.15 -13.85
CA LYS A 78 -6.53 -11.81 -14.55
C LYS A 78 -5.51 -12.45 -13.60
N ASN A 79 -5.22 -11.82 -12.47
CA ASN A 79 -4.10 -12.21 -11.60
C ASN A 79 -4.54 -12.81 -10.25
N GLY A 80 -5.84 -12.86 -9.96
CA GLY A 80 -6.39 -13.34 -8.69
C GLY A 80 -6.62 -12.25 -7.65
N THR A 81 -7.28 -12.63 -6.55
CA THR A 81 -7.65 -11.74 -5.43
C THR A 81 -6.47 -11.22 -4.62
N ASP A 82 -5.38 -11.98 -4.56
CA ASP A 82 -4.19 -11.64 -3.77
C ASP A 82 -3.07 -11.01 -4.62
N ALA A 83 -3.41 -10.63 -5.86
CA ALA A 83 -2.48 -10.07 -6.81
C ALA A 83 -1.85 -8.77 -6.29
N LYS A 84 -0.52 -8.74 -6.30
CA LYS A 84 0.30 -7.59 -5.89
C LYS A 84 0.56 -6.68 -7.08
N LEU A 85 0.02 -5.46 -7.03
CA LEU A 85 0.32 -4.42 -8.01
C LEU A 85 1.78 -4.00 -7.91
N ALA A 86 2.26 -3.76 -6.70
CA ALA A 86 3.64 -3.43 -6.47
C ALA A 86 4.11 -4.00 -5.13
N SER A 87 5.41 -4.12 -5.00
CA SER A 87 6.07 -4.54 -3.77
C SER A 87 7.31 -3.69 -3.57
N GLY A 88 7.57 -3.31 -2.33
CA GLY A 88 8.76 -2.57 -1.95
C GLY A 88 9.27 -3.05 -0.60
N LYS A 89 10.36 -2.44 -0.14
CA LYS A 89 10.95 -2.73 1.16
C LYS A 89 11.18 -1.43 1.90
N ILE A 90 11.06 -1.47 3.22
CA ILE A 90 11.37 -0.34 4.09
C ILE A 90 12.18 -0.81 5.29
N ASN A 91 13.15 0.00 5.71
CA ASN A 91 13.94 -0.30 6.90
C ASN A 91 13.10 0.04 8.14
N VAL A 92 12.85 -0.92 9.02
CA VAL A 92 12.03 -0.71 10.23
C VAL A 92 12.76 0.11 11.29
N ASN A 93 14.09 0.16 11.22
CA ASN A 93 14.95 0.91 12.13
C ASN A 93 15.18 2.36 11.67
N THR A 94 14.50 2.84 10.61
CA THR A 94 14.62 4.23 10.17
C THR A 94 14.24 5.20 11.32
N PRO A 95 15.12 6.15 11.66
CA PRO A 95 14.84 7.14 12.71
C PRO A 95 13.57 7.93 12.42
N GLU A 96 12.79 8.28 13.44
CA GLU A 96 11.50 8.96 13.30
C GLU A 96 11.56 10.21 12.41
N LYS A 97 12.65 10.97 12.49
CA LYS A 97 12.90 12.17 11.68
C LYS A 97 13.00 11.91 10.17
N GLU A 98 13.38 10.69 9.78
CA GLU A 98 13.58 10.25 8.40
C GLU A 98 12.43 9.36 7.89
N GLN A 99 11.52 8.94 8.77
CA GLN A 99 10.46 7.99 8.44
C GLN A 99 9.52 8.51 7.36
N GLU A 100 9.17 9.80 7.39
CA GLU A 100 8.27 10.38 6.40
C GLU A 100 8.91 10.38 5.00
N GLU A 101 10.17 10.78 4.89
CA GLU A 101 10.92 10.78 3.62
C GLU A 101 11.09 9.35 3.08
N ALA A 102 11.50 8.40 3.93
CA ALA A 102 11.62 7.00 3.55
C ALA A 102 10.28 6.41 3.08
N ALA A 103 9.17 6.76 3.74
CA ALA A 103 7.84 6.35 3.34
C ALA A 103 7.40 6.99 2.01
N GLN A 104 7.72 8.26 1.78
CA GLN A 104 7.45 8.95 0.50
C GLN A 104 8.22 8.28 -0.65
N ALA A 105 9.51 7.97 -0.44
CA ALA A 105 10.32 7.26 -1.43
C ALA A 105 9.73 5.88 -1.77
N LEU A 106 9.35 5.10 -0.76
CA LEU A 106 8.66 3.82 -0.95
C LEU A 106 7.35 4.00 -1.72
N TRP A 107 6.51 4.95 -1.30
CA TRP A 107 5.22 5.18 -1.92
C TRP A 107 5.36 5.57 -3.40
N ASN A 108 6.31 6.43 -3.73
CA ASN A 108 6.58 6.84 -5.11
C ASN A 108 7.02 5.65 -5.98
N ALA A 109 7.87 4.77 -5.44
CA ALA A 109 8.26 3.53 -6.13
C ALA A 109 7.06 2.61 -6.37
N LEU A 110 6.26 2.34 -5.33
CA LEU A 110 5.05 1.50 -5.43
C LEU A 110 4.04 2.08 -6.42
N ALA A 111 3.81 3.39 -6.39
CA ALA A 111 2.88 4.06 -7.29
C ALA A 111 3.37 4.06 -8.74
N SER A 112 4.68 4.15 -8.96
CA SER A 112 5.28 4.04 -10.31
C SER A 112 5.09 2.63 -10.89
N ASP A 113 5.41 1.59 -10.11
CA ASP A 113 5.29 0.21 -10.56
C ASP A 113 3.83 -0.21 -10.75
N ALA A 114 2.93 0.23 -9.86
CA ALA A 114 1.50 -0.02 -10.03
C ALA A 114 0.95 0.59 -11.32
N LYS A 115 1.40 1.79 -11.73
CA LYS A 115 1.00 2.38 -13.02
C LYS A 115 1.46 1.52 -14.18
N LYS A 116 2.74 1.13 -14.22
CA LYS A 116 3.29 0.29 -15.28
C LYS A 116 2.50 -1.01 -15.48
N LYS A 117 1.97 -1.60 -14.40
CA LYS A 117 1.15 -2.82 -14.48
C LYS A 117 -0.30 -2.59 -14.87
N LEU A 118 -0.81 -1.38 -14.68
CA LEU A 118 -2.21 -1.04 -15.00
C LEU A 118 -2.39 -0.50 -16.43
N GLY A 119 -1.29 -0.18 -17.13
CA GLY A 119 -1.30 0.40 -18.47
C GLY A 119 -1.49 1.90 -18.40
#